data_AF-A0A2H6KJX4-F1
#
_entry.id   AF-A0A2H6KJX4-F1
#
_cell.length_a   1.000
_cell.length_b   1.000
_cell.length_c   1.000
_cell.angle_alpha   90.00
_cell.angle_beta   90.00
_cell.angle_gamma   90.00
#
_symmetry.space_group_name_H-M   'P 1'
#
loop_
_entity.id
_entity.type
_entity.pdbx_description
1 polymer ?
#
loop_
_entity_poly.entity_id
_entity_poly.type
_entity_poly.pdbx_seq_one_letter_code
_entity_poly.pdbx_strand_id
1 'polypeptide(L)'
;MAFLHSVLNDVYEKQPYKVGKESHLKSVVDALNEKLCSGHDGFKRVIDLVADGVGRYNKEVERSNRKIKSKIERLLEQVGEEFESMITKIPGEEIFGKLQYIGEQVSDAKLFAENYVGYGATFESRLEPLEENINDLNSQCKNNVTNVRKQIKHETERLRKLSEKEWKDLKSMEMKITTVLQKLGVDVNAHISREVKTLVENLKALVQKIKDLLNDTFKKLGNCVLELENWMKNADTMVNSAMEGTTEIADKKPGKNNQDMINAKAGQVKDWSGWLERYITQLTELTSKVNLKIEALAGEFKDIKTGVPKDIKEIFGHIRNKVAYIKGTNDALYLGLEGVKEKVKEYAKYFKNNLKNKGAKIDTWIDGIFKTNPHIHSWLNDYVKQNVSKGKLKDLSYEEHNRNAVRDAIKEEIRVLIEHIKDEPDGGKPTAELNLKDIQKYLEAVAAAIETHVEPIAAEKLATKIETVSLSISDAAPNTKPYLRGAIEVTLLELSLMIKCFAGELQSFLLKPETDNIAAKIEETYGNAETLNGQLNEATGHPAGSSGKPNHAKNLDEAIEAVKTKR
;
A
#
# COMPACT_ATOMS: atom_id res chain seq x y z
N MET A 1 -26.02 -28.06 -59.37
CA MET A 1 -24.94 -28.81 -58.71
C MET A 1 -23.62 -28.05 -58.72
N ALA A 2 -22.96 -27.85 -59.86
CA ALA A 2 -21.68 -27.11 -59.94
C ALA A 2 -21.68 -25.72 -59.30
N PHE A 3 -22.75 -24.96 -59.51
CA PHE A 3 -22.93 -23.67 -58.86
C PHE A 3 -22.99 -23.77 -57.32
N LEU A 4 -23.87 -24.63 -56.79
CA LEU A 4 -24.01 -24.84 -55.34
C LEU A 4 -22.73 -25.34 -54.70
N HIS A 5 -22.06 -26.30 -55.35
CA HIS A 5 -20.75 -26.78 -54.92
C HIS A 5 -19.76 -25.62 -54.83
N SER A 6 -19.63 -24.83 -55.90
CA SER A 6 -18.69 -23.72 -55.93
C SER A 6 -18.99 -22.68 -54.85
N VAL A 7 -20.25 -22.32 -54.63
CA VAL A 7 -20.64 -21.32 -53.62
C VAL A 7 -20.36 -21.82 -52.21
N LEU A 8 -20.80 -23.04 -51.90
CA LEU A 8 -20.64 -23.59 -50.55
C LEU A 8 -19.18 -23.97 -50.27
N ASN A 9 -18.43 -24.40 -51.29
CA ASN A 9 -16.99 -24.63 -51.18
C ASN A 9 -16.27 -23.31 -50.92
N ASP A 10 -16.67 -22.21 -51.56
CA ASP A 10 -16.07 -20.90 -51.32
C ASP A 10 -16.35 -20.40 -49.90
N VAL A 11 -17.58 -20.55 -49.41
CA VAL A 11 -17.94 -20.25 -48.01
C VAL A 11 -17.18 -21.17 -47.06
N TYR A 12 -17.07 -22.47 -47.37
CA TYR A 12 -16.31 -23.42 -46.56
C TYR A 12 -14.83 -23.03 -46.49
N GLU A 13 -14.15 -22.86 -47.61
CA GLU A 13 -12.72 -22.54 -47.68
C GLU A 13 -12.41 -21.16 -47.08
N LYS A 14 -13.15 -20.12 -47.49
CA LYS A 14 -12.78 -18.73 -47.23
C LYS A 14 -13.40 -18.08 -46.00
N GLN A 15 -14.36 -18.74 -45.33
CA GLN A 15 -14.93 -18.15 -44.10
C GLN A 15 -13.89 -18.12 -42.95
N PRO A 16 -13.87 -17.05 -42.13
CA PRO A 16 -12.98 -16.94 -40.98
C PRO A 16 -13.52 -17.64 -39.72
N TYR A 17 -14.81 -18.03 -39.72
CA TYR A 17 -15.43 -18.70 -38.58
C TYR A 17 -15.14 -20.19 -38.60
N LYS A 18 -14.57 -20.72 -37.51
CA LYS A 18 -14.45 -22.19 -37.32
C LYS A 18 -15.74 -22.83 -36.84
N VAL A 19 -16.65 -22.06 -36.25
CA VAL A 19 -17.91 -22.56 -35.69
C VAL A 19 -18.78 -23.11 -36.82
N GLY A 20 -19.14 -24.39 -36.75
CA GLY A 20 -19.97 -25.07 -37.75
C GLY A 20 -19.29 -25.40 -39.09
N LYS A 21 -18.12 -24.81 -39.40
CA LYS A 21 -17.40 -25.00 -40.68
C LYS A 21 -17.05 -26.46 -40.94
N GLU A 22 -16.30 -27.07 -40.03
CA GLU A 22 -15.85 -28.47 -40.17
C GLU A 22 -16.98 -29.47 -39.87
N SER A 23 -17.89 -29.13 -38.94
CA SER A 23 -18.91 -30.07 -38.46
C SER A 23 -20.14 -30.17 -39.35
N HIS A 24 -20.46 -29.12 -40.13
CA HIS A 24 -21.70 -29.07 -40.90
C HIS A 24 -21.50 -28.60 -42.35
N LEU A 25 -20.63 -27.62 -42.61
CA LEU A 25 -20.47 -27.10 -43.98
C LEU A 25 -19.61 -28.01 -44.87
N LYS A 26 -18.56 -28.62 -44.30
CA LYS A 26 -17.64 -29.53 -45.01
C LYS A 26 -18.36 -30.69 -45.70
N SER A 27 -19.19 -31.40 -44.95
CA SER A 27 -19.92 -32.57 -45.46
C SER A 27 -20.86 -32.22 -46.61
N VAL A 28 -21.44 -31.02 -46.58
CA VAL A 28 -22.30 -30.51 -47.66
C VAL A 28 -21.49 -30.24 -48.93
N VAL A 29 -20.31 -29.64 -48.77
CA VAL A 29 -19.41 -29.34 -49.89
C VAL A 29 -18.91 -30.63 -50.54
N ASP A 30 -18.44 -31.58 -49.76
CA ASP A 30 -17.93 -32.86 -50.26
C ASP A 30 -19.00 -33.62 -51.05
N ALA A 31 -20.23 -33.70 -50.50
CA ALA A 31 -21.34 -34.37 -51.15
C ALA A 31 -21.77 -33.70 -52.47
N LEU A 32 -21.69 -32.37 -52.55
CA LEU A 32 -21.96 -31.63 -53.77
C LEU A 32 -20.90 -31.86 -54.84
N ASN A 33 -19.63 -32.00 -54.45
CA ASN A 33 -18.51 -32.28 -55.35
C ASN A 33 -18.66 -33.65 -56.03
N GLU A 34 -19.01 -34.67 -55.26
CA GLU A 34 -19.16 -36.05 -55.76
C GLU A 34 -20.26 -36.21 -56.82
N LYS A 35 -21.25 -35.31 -56.83
CA LYS A 35 -22.45 -35.41 -57.67
C LYS A 35 -22.55 -34.34 -58.76
N LEU A 36 -21.44 -33.66 -59.07
CA LEU A 36 -21.37 -32.54 -60.02
C LEU A 36 -21.95 -32.84 -61.42
N CYS A 37 -21.65 -34.01 -61.97
CA CYS A 37 -22.01 -34.40 -63.33
C CYS A 37 -23.15 -35.43 -63.39
N SER A 38 -23.85 -35.65 -62.28
CA SER A 38 -24.90 -36.67 -62.18
C SER A 38 -26.30 -36.16 -62.54
N GLY A 39 -26.39 -34.93 -63.07
CA GLY A 39 -27.64 -34.31 -63.52
C GLY A 39 -28.71 -34.24 -62.43
N HIS A 40 -29.95 -34.53 -62.81
CA HIS A 40 -31.12 -34.49 -61.94
C HIS A 40 -31.03 -35.46 -60.75
N ASP A 41 -30.57 -36.69 -61.00
CA ASP A 41 -30.50 -37.73 -59.96
C ASP A 41 -29.43 -37.42 -58.90
N GLY A 42 -28.35 -36.73 -59.31
CA GLY A 42 -27.37 -36.19 -58.38
C GLY A 42 -27.96 -35.13 -57.45
N PHE A 43 -28.72 -34.20 -58.03
CA PHE A 43 -29.34 -33.10 -57.29
C PHE A 43 -30.38 -33.61 -56.27
N LYS A 44 -31.25 -34.54 -56.67
CA LYS A 44 -32.25 -35.13 -55.78
C LYS A 44 -31.64 -35.82 -54.56
N ARG A 45 -30.43 -36.36 -54.69
CA ARG A 45 -29.75 -37.08 -53.60
C ARG A 45 -29.05 -36.16 -52.59
N VAL A 46 -28.80 -34.89 -52.92
CA VAL A 46 -28.01 -33.99 -52.06
C VAL A 46 -28.78 -32.78 -51.54
N ILE A 47 -29.96 -32.48 -52.08
CA ILE A 47 -30.74 -31.28 -51.71
C ILE A 47 -31.06 -31.22 -50.21
N ASP A 48 -31.53 -32.33 -49.63
CA ASP A 48 -31.90 -32.39 -48.21
C ASP A 48 -30.68 -32.23 -47.30
N LEU A 49 -29.55 -32.80 -47.71
CA LEU A 49 -28.28 -32.68 -47.00
C LEU A 49 -27.78 -31.24 -47.01
N VAL A 50 -27.90 -30.54 -48.14
CA VAL A 50 -27.52 -29.12 -48.26
C VAL A 50 -28.39 -28.26 -47.35
N ALA A 51 -29.71 -28.46 -47.38
CA ALA A 51 -30.64 -27.70 -46.56
C ALA A 51 -30.38 -27.91 -45.05
N ASP A 52 -30.20 -29.16 -44.62
CA ASP A 52 -29.96 -29.48 -43.21
C ASP A 52 -28.57 -29.00 -42.74
N GLY A 53 -27.52 -29.23 -43.52
CA GLY A 53 -26.15 -28.83 -43.16
C GLY A 53 -25.97 -27.32 -43.07
N VAL A 54 -26.52 -26.55 -44.02
CA VAL A 54 -26.51 -25.07 -43.97
C VAL A 54 -27.37 -24.57 -42.81
N GLY A 55 -28.53 -25.19 -42.55
CA GLY A 55 -29.40 -24.83 -41.43
C GLY A 55 -28.74 -25.04 -40.06
N ARG A 56 -28.03 -26.16 -39.87
CA ARG A 56 -27.27 -26.44 -38.62
C ARG A 56 -26.09 -25.50 -38.43
N TYR A 57 -25.36 -25.21 -39.50
CA TYR A 57 -24.29 -24.22 -39.48
C TYR A 57 -24.77 -22.86 -38.97
N ASN A 58 -25.88 -22.34 -39.52
CA ASN A 58 -26.42 -21.03 -39.14
C ASN A 58 -26.85 -20.96 -37.66
N LYS A 59 -27.44 -22.04 -37.11
CA LYS A 59 -27.84 -22.10 -35.69
C LYS A 59 -26.65 -22.04 -34.73
N GLU A 60 -25.54 -22.67 -35.08
CA GLU A 60 -24.32 -22.64 -34.25
C GLU A 60 -23.67 -21.25 -34.24
N VAL A 61 -23.65 -20.56 -35.38
CA VAL A 61 -23.17 -19.18 -35.48
C VAL A 61 -24.01 -18.23 -34.61
N GLU A 62 -25.34 -18.36 -34.65
CA GLU A 62 -26.26 -17.55 -33.85
C GLU A 62 -26.05 -17.75 -32.34
N ARG A 63 -25.86 -19.00 -31.90
CA ARG A 63 -25.60 -19.34 -30.50
C ARG A 63 -24.29 -18.73 -29.99
N SER A 64 -23.24 -18.77 -30.80
CA SER A 64 -21.95 -18.16 -30.50
C SER A 64 -22.08 -16.64 -30.29
N ASN A 65 -22.81 -15.96 -31.19
CA ASN A 65 -23.01 -14.51 -31.11
C ASN A 65 -23.77 -14.08 -29.85
N ARG A 66 -24.82 -14.82 -29.46
CA ARG A 66 -25.55 -14.55 -28.19
C ARG A 66 -24.65 -14.65 -26.96
N LYS A 67 -23.70 -15.59 -26.95
CA LYS A 67 -22.76 -15.78 -25.83
C LYS A 67 -21.73 -14.65 -25.72
N ILE A 68 -21.37 -14.03 -26.84
CA ILE A 68 -20.44 -12.89 -26.86
C ILE A 68 -21.16 -11.62 -26.38
N LYS A 69 -22.40 -11.39 -26.85
CA LYS A 69 -23.22 -10.24 -26.42
C LYS A 69 -23.34 -10.14 -24.89
N SER A 70 -23.69 -11.25 -24.23
CA SER A 70 -23.90 -11.26 -22.77
C SER A 70 -22.62 -11.04 -21.96
N LYS A 71 -21.44 -11.31 -22.52
CA LYS A 71 -20.15 -10.98 -21.88
C LYS A 71 -19.84 -9.49 -21.96
N ILE A 72 -20.17 -8.85 -23.08
CA ILE A 72 -19.94 -7.42 -23.29
C ILE A 72 -20.88 -6.58 -22.42
N GLU A 73 -22.14 -6.99 -22.29
CA GLU A 73 -23.11 -6.32 -21.41
C GLU A 73 -22.63 -6.33 -19.94
N ARG A 74 -22.10 -7.46 -19.48
CA ARG A 74 -21.57 -7.60 -18.12
C ARG A 74 -20.30 -6.75 -17.88
N LEU A 75 -19.41 -6.68 -18.87
CA LEU A 75 -18.23 -5.83 -18.81
C LEU A 75 -18.61 -4.35 -18.71
N LEU A 76 -19.64 -3.92 -19.42
CA LEU A 76 -20.17 -2.55 -19.34
C LEU A 76 -20.75 -2.23 -17.96
N GLU A 77 -21.45 -3.18 -17.36
CA GLU A 77 -22.07 -3.04 -16.04
C GLU A 77 -21.01 -2.88 -14.93
N GLN A 78 -19.96 -3.72 -14.96
CA GLN A 78 -18.84 -3.65 -14.00
C GLN A 78 -18.02 -2.36 -14.09
N VAL A 79 -17.88 -1.78 -15.30
CA VAL A 79 -17.15 -0.52 -15.51
C VAL A 79 -18.01 0.72 -15.22
N GLY A 80 -19.33 0.57 -15.18
CA GLY A 80 -20.29 1.66 -14.95
C GLY A 80 -20.42 2.05 -13.48
N GLU A 81 -21.33 1.39 -12.76
CA GLU A 81 -21.79 1.85 -11.44
C GLU A 81 -20.79 1.57 -10.32
N GLU A 82 -20.15 0.39 -10.30
CA GLU A 82 -19.18 0.04 -9.26
C GLU A 82 -17.95 0.95 -9.30
N PHE A 83 -17.45 1.22 -10.51
CA PHE A 83 -16.25 2.02 -10.74
C PHE A 83 -16.48 3.52 -10.47
N GLU A 84 -17.65 4.07 -10.86
CA GLU A 84 -18.02 5.45 -10.52
C GLU A 84 -18.18 5.65 -9.01
N SER A 85 -18.71 4.67 -8.27
CA SER A 85 -18.80 4.74 -6.81
C SER A 85 -17.44 4.69 -6.12
N MET A 86 -16.46 3.98 -6.70
CA MET A 86 -15.08 3.97 -6.18
C MET A 86 -14.39 5.31 -6.40
N ILE A 87 -14.64 5.99 -7.52
CA ILE A 87 -14.07 7.31 -7.81
C ILE A 87 -14.63 8.38 -6.87
N THR A 88 -15.93 8.35 -6.56
CA THR A 88 -16.56 9.30 -5.62
C THR A 88 -16.19 9.05 -4.15
N LYS A 89 -15.66 7.87 -3.82
CA LYS A 89 -15.11 7.52 -2.49
C LYS A 89 -13.66 7.97 -2.29
N ILE A 90 -12.97 8.45 -3.33
CA ILE A 90 -11.65 9.08 -3.19
C ILE A 90 -11.89 10.42 -2.48
N PRO A 91 -11.42 10.62 -1.23
CA PRO A 91 -11.83 11.77 -0.44
C PRO A 91 -11.21 13.05 -1.03
N GLY A 92 -12.03 13.89 -1.65
CA GLY A 92 -11.59 15.16 -2.24
C GLY A 92 -11.44 16.30 -1.24
N GLU A 93 -12.24 16.31 -0.16
CA GLU A 93 -12.32 17.44 0.79
C GLU A 93 -12.21 17.05 2.28
N GLU A 94 -12.58 15.82 2.69
CA GLU A 94 -12.59 15.42 4.11
C GLU A 94 -11.19 15.27 4.75
N ILE A 95 -10.14 15.06 3.94
CA ILE A 95 -8.75 15.00 4.43
C ILE A 95 -8.29 16.37 4.98
N PHE A 96 -8.94 17.46 4.56
CA PHE A 96 -8.52 18.82 4.88
C PHE A 96 -8.98 19.31 6.26
N GLY A 97 -9.98 18.67 6.88
CA GLY A 97 -10.41 19.00 8.25
C GLY A 97 -9.37 18.66 9.33
N LYS A 98 -8.40 17.78 9.03
CA LYS A 98 -7.40 17.29 10.00
C LYS A 98 -6.12 18.13 10.08
N LEU A 99 -5.91 19.10 9.18
CA LEU A 99 -4.72 19.97 9.19
C LEU A 99 -4.79 21.09 10.25
N GLN A 100 -5.94 21.29 10.90
CA GLN A 100 -6.12 22.31 11.93
C GLN A 100 -5.51 21.92 13.29
N TYR A 101 -5.00 20.69 13.43
CA TYR A 101 -4.59 20.09 14.71
C TYR A 101 -3.07 20.13 15.00
N ILE A 102 -2.26 20.75 14.14
CA ILE A 102 -0.80 20.88 14.37
C ILE A 102 -0.47 21.94 15.44
N GLY A 103 -1.40 22.86 15.72
CA GLY A 103 -1.21 23.96 16.68
C GLY A 103 -1.17 23.57 18.16
N GLU A 104 -1.64 22.37 18.55
CA GLU A 104 -1.82 22.02 19.97
C GLU A 104 -0.53 21.57 20.69
N GLN A 105 0.47 21.01 20.00
CA GLN A 105 1.73 20.55 20.64
C GLN A 105 2.75 21.66 20.94
N VAL A 106 2.53 22.87 20.43
CA VAL A 106 3.37 24.06 20.70
C VAL A 106 2.91 24.78 21.97
N SER A 107 1.73 24.43 22.49
CA SER A 107 1.08 25.11 23.60
C SER A 107 1.87 24.98 24.90
N ASP A 108 2.43 23.81 25.22
CA ASP A 108 3.02 23.56 26.54
C ASP A 108 4.39 24.23 26.73
N ALA A 109 5.27 24.19 25.73
CA ALA A 109 6.56 24.89 25.78
C ALA A 109 6.38 26.41 25.78
N LYS A 110 5.37 26.90 25.05
CA LYS A 110 4.98 28.32 25.07
C LYS A 110 4.44 28.72 26.44
N LEU A 111 3.51 27.95 26.99
CA LEU A 111 2.93 28.17 28.32
C LEU A 111 4.00 28.14 29.40
N PHE A 112 4.96 27.22 29.31
CA PHE A 112 6.08 27.13 30.24
C PHE A 112 6.99 28.37 30.15
N ALA A 113 7.35 28.81 28.95
CA ALA A 113 8.13 30.03 28.76
C ALA A 113 7.39 31.29 29.24
N GLU A 114 6.09 31.40 28.97
CA GLU A 114 5.24 32.50 29.45
C GLU A 114 5.14 32.51 30.98
N ASN A 115 5.01 31.35 31.61
CA ASN A 115 4.96 31.22 33.07
C ASN A 115 6.26 31.70 33.74
N TYR A 116 7.42 31.26 33.24
CA TYR A 116 8.72 31.67 33.82
C TYR A 116 9.04 33.14 33.57
N VAL A 117 8.65 33.69 32.42
CA VAL A 117 8.72 35.14 32.17
C VAL A 117 7.80 35.88 33.16
N GLY A 118 6.60 35.37 33.42
CA GLY A 118 5.67 35.90 34.41
C GLY A 118 6.19 35.84 35.85
N TYR A 119 6.88 34.76 36.24
CA TYR A 119 7.53 34.63 37.54
C TYR A 119 8.66 35.65 37.72
N GLY A 120 9.51 35.81 36.70
CA GLY A 120 10.57 36.83 36.71
C GLY A 120 10.02 38.25 36.83
N ALA A 121 8.94 38.57 36.11
CA ALA A 121 8.26 39.86 36.20
C ALA A 121 7.62 40.10 37.58
N THR A 122 7.00 39.07 38.16
CA THR A 122 6.40 39.11 39.50
C THR A 122 7.45 39.27 40.60
N PHE A 123 8.61 38.62 40.43
CA PHE A 123 9.75 38.77 41.32
C PHE A 123 10.29 40.21 41.31
N GLU A 124 10.49 40.78 40.11
CA GLU A 124 10.95 42.16 39.95
C GLU A 124 9.95 43.16 40.54
N SER A 125 8.65 43.02 40.27
CA SER A 125 7.63 43.96 40.76
C SER A 125 7.43 43.90 42.28
N ARG A 126 7.71 42.76 42.92
CA ARG A 126 7.69 42.63 44.39
C ARG A 126 8.94 43.19 45.06
N LEU A 127 10.07 43.20 44.36
CA LEU A 127 11.35 43.69 44.89
C LEU A 127 11.57 45.18 44.66
N GLU A 128 11.02 45.73 43.58
CA GLU A 128 11.09 47.17 43.25
C GLU A 128 10.65 48.10 44.40
N PRO A 129 9.50 47.89 45.09
CA PRO A 129 9.11 48.76 46.21
C PRO A 129 9.94 48.56 47.48
N LEU A 130 10.79 47.52 47.55
CA LEU A 130 11.63 47.22 48.71
C LEU A 130 13.06 47.77 48.57
N GLU A 131 13.34 48.55 47.53
CA GLU A 131 14.69 48.98 47.17
C GLU A 131 15.37 49.83 48.26
N GLU A 132 14.62 50.69 48.96
CA GLU A 132 15.13 51.44 50.12
C GLU A 132 15.47 50.51 51.29
N ASN A 133 14.58 49.56 51.61
CA ASN A 133 14.83 48.56 52.66
C ASN A 133 16.03 47.65 52.33
N ILE A 134 16.28 47.37 51.05
CA ILE A 134 17.46 46.61 50.59
C ILE A 134 18.73 47.45 50.74
N ASN A 135 18.64 48.77 50.55
CA ASN A 135 19.78 49.68 50.73
C ASN A 135 20.24 49.78 52.18
N ASP A 136 19.33 49.54 53.14
CA ASP A 136 19.60 49.55 54.58
C ASP A 136 20.25 48.25 55.09
N LEU A 137 20.32 47.21 54.25
CA LEU A 137 21.05 45.98 54.59
C LEU A 137 22.55 46.21 54.64
N ASN A 138 23.27 45.35 55.38
CA ASN A 138 24.73 45.34 55.35
C ASN A 138 25.24 45.13 53.91
N SER A 139 26.45 45.63 53.62
CA SER A 139 27.00 45.72 52.27
C SER A 139 27.04 44.37 51.53
N GLN A 140 27.32 43.27 52.23
CA GLN A 140 27.36 41.94 51.63
C GLN A 140 25.96 41.44 51.25
N CYS A 141 24.99 41.57 52.17
CA CYS A 141 23.61 41.18 51.90
C CYS A 141 22.97 42.03 50.79
N LYS A 142 23.19 43.35 50.82
CA LYS A 142 22.76 44.28 49.78
C LYS A 142 23.29 43.86 48.40
N ASN A 143 24.61 43.65 48.30
CA ASN A 143 25.25 43.28 47.04
C ASN A 143 24.74 41.92 46.51
N ASN A 144 24.54 40.94 47.39
CA ASN A 144 24.00 39.64 47.01
C ASN A 144 22.57 39.77 46.42
N VAL A 145 21.69 40.51 47.10
CA VAL A 145 20.32 40.75 46.64
C VAL A 145 20.30 41.52 45.31
N THR A 146 21.11 42.58 45.19
CA THR A 146 21.21 43.37 43.95
C THR A 146 21.74 42.53 42.78
N ASN A 147 22.72 41.65 43.01
CA ASN A 147 23.27 40.78 41.97
C ASN A 147 22.25 39.73 41.51
N VAL A 148 21.56 39.08 42.45
CA VAL A 148 20.50 38.11 42.13
C VAL A 148 19.38 38.79 41.34
N ARG A 149 18.95 39.99 41.76
CA ARG A 149 17.93 40.78 41.03
C ARG A 149 18.36 41.09 39.59
N LYS A 150 19.60 41.56 39.39
CA LYS A 150 20.14 41.84 38.05
C LYS A 150 20.20 40.59 37.17
N GLN A 151 20.60 39.45 37.73
CA GLN A 151 20.66 38.18 37.01
C GLN A 151 19.28 37.67 36.61
N ILE A 152 18.31 37.68 37.53
CA ILE A 152 16.93 37.27 37.24
C ILE A 152 16.31 38.17 36.18
N LYS A 153 16.52 39.50 36.25
CA LYS A 153 16.07 40.44 35.23
C LYS A 153 16.68 40.16 33.85
N HIS A 154 17.99 39.91 33.80
CA HIS A 154 18.69 39.57 32.57
C HIS A 154 18.19 38.27 31.94
N GLU A 155 18.08 37.19 32.72
CA GLU A 155 17.62 35.89 32.21
C GLU A 155 16.13 35.90 31.84
N THR A 156 15.30 36.68 32.54
CA THR A 156 13.88 36.87 32.19
C THR A 156 13.74 37.52 30.81
N GLU A 157 14.51 38.59 30.55
CA GLU A 157 14.50 39.31 29.27
C GLU A 157 15.10 38.46 28.14
N ARG A 158 16.14 37.68 28.44
CA ARG A 158 16.75 36.74 27.48
C ARG A 158 15.79 35.61 27.12
N LEU A 159 15.13 35.00 28.09
CA LEU A 159 14.12 33.96 27.89
C LEU A 159 12.97 34.49 27.04
N ARG A 160 12.45 35.69 27.35
CA ARG A 160 11.37 36.34 26.59
C ARG A 160 11.73 36.53 25.11
N LYS A 161 12.91 37.07 24.82
CA LYS A 161 13.37 37.30 23.45
C LYS A 161 13.56 36.00 22.67
N LEU A 162 14.15 34.98 23.30
CA LEU A 162 14.38 33.69 22.67
C LEU A 162 13.06 32.95 22.42
N SER A 163 12.15 32.90 23.41
CA SER A 163 10.86 32.22 23.25
C SER A 163 9.98 32.88 22.19
N GLU A 164 9.92 34.21 22.13
CA GLU A 164 9.20 34.95 21.08
C GLU A 164 9.75 34.65 19.68
N LYS A 165 11.08 34.55 19.55
CA LYS A 165 11.74 34.25 18.27
C LYS A 165 11.47 32.81 17.84
N GLU A 166 11.75 31.84 18.70
CA GLU A 166 11.54 30.42 18.42
C GLU A 166 10.06 30.13 18.08
N TRP A 167 9.12 30.80 18.75
CA TRP A 167 7.70 30.68 18.43
C TRP A 167 7.34 31.23 17.04
N LYS A 168 7.91 32.38 16.64
CA LYS A 168 7.73 32.93 15.29
C LYS A 168 8.33 32.03 14.22
N ASP A 169 9.53 31.50 14.46
CA ASP A 169 10.23 30.62 13.54
C ASP A 169 9.46 29.30 13.36
N LEU A 170 8.95 28.73 14.46
CA LEU A 170 8.12 27.53 14.42
C LEU A 170 6.80 27.76 13.70
N LYS A 171 6.08 28.86 14.00
CA LYS A 171 4.83 29.20 13.28
C LYS A 171 5.08 29.43 11.78
N SER A 172 6.22 30.03 11.42
CA SER A 172 6.60 30.18 10.02
C SER A 172 6.89 28.83 9.35
N MET A 173 7.52 27.90 10.07
CA MET A 173 7.81 26.55 9.56
C MET A 173 6.51 25.77 9.37
N GLU A 174 5.60 25.81 10.35
CA GLU A 174 4.26 25.22 10.28
C GLU A 174 3.50 25.73 9.06
N MET A 175 3.43 27.05 8.85
CA MET A 175 2.74 27.63 7.68
C MET A 175 3.34 27.16 6.35
N LYS A 176 4.67 27.07 6.24
CA LYS A 176 5.35 26.60 5.03
C LYS A 176 5.10 25.12 4.76
N ILE A 177 5.21 24.28 5.79
CA ILE A 177 4.95 22.84 5.70
C ILE A 177 3.49 22.61 5.28
N THR A 178 2.55 23.26 5.96
CA THR A 178 1.11 23.18 5.65
C THR A 178 0.83 23.61 4.22
N THR A 179 1.40 24.73 3.75
CA THR A 179 1.21 25.21 2.38
C THR A 179 1.75 24.23 1.34
N VAL A 180 2.95 23.66 1.57
CA VAL A 180 3.56 22.70 0.65
C VAL A 180 2.75 21.39 0.59
N LEU A 181 2.32 20.88 1.74
CA LEU A 181 1.51 19.66 1.82
C LEU A 181 0.11 19.87 1.20
N GLN A 182 -0.51 21.03 1.43
CA GLN A 182 -1.78 21.41 0.79
C GLN A 182 -1.65 21.43 -0.73
N LYS A 183 -0.62 22.09 -1.25
CA LYS A 183 -0.38 22.17 -2.69
C LYS A 183 -0.12 20.79 -3.29
N LEU A 184 0.72 19.98 -2.65
CA LEU A 184 1.03 18.63 -3.11
C LEU A 184 -0.22 17.74 -3.14
N GLY A 185 -1.07 17.82 -2.10
CA GLY A 185 -2.34 17.08 -2.05
C GLY A 185 -3.29 17.45 -3.19
N VAL A 186 -3.45 18.76 -3.46
CA VAL A 186 -4.26 19.26 -4.58
C VAL A 186 -3.70 18.79 -5.92
N ASP A 187 -2.39 18.93 -6.14
CA ASP A 187 -1.74 18.60 -7.41
C ASP A 187 -1.83 17.09 -7.70
N VAL A 188 -1.57 16.24 -6.70
CA VAL A 188 -1.65 14.77 -6.83
C VAL A 188 -3.09 14.33 -7.10
N ASN A 189 -4.06 14.85 -6.34
CA ASN A 189 -5.46 14.45 -6.50
C ASN A 189 -6.04 14.90 -7.85
N ALA A 190 -5.72 16.14 -8.27
CA ALA A 190 -6.11 16.65 -9.58
C ALA A 190 -5.48 15.85 -10.72
N HIS A 191 -4.23 15.40 -10.57
CA HIS A 191 -3.56 14.57 -11.55
C HIS A 191 -4.18 13.17 -11.65
N ILE A 192 -4.36 12.46 -10.53
CA ILE A 192 -4.96 11.12 -10.51
C ILE A 192 -6.39 11.15 -11.06
N SER A 193 -7.20 12.10 -10.60
CA SER A 193 -8.60 12.24 -11.03
C SER A 193 -8.71 12.47 -12.54
N ARG A 194 -7.81 13.27 -13.14
CA ARG A 194 -7.78 13.50 -14.59
C ARG A 194 -7.40 12.25 -15.36
N GLU A 195 -6.31 11.59 -14.98
CA GLU A 195 -5.80 10.38 -15.64
C GLU A 195 -6.84 9.25 -15.59
N VAL A 196 -7.43 9.00 -14.42
CA VAL A 196 -8.47 7.99 -14.24
C VAL A 196 -9.73 8.32 -15.04
N LYS A 197 -10.19 9.57 -15.01
CA LYS A 197 -11.36 10.00 -15.80
C LYS A 197 -11.13 9.82 -17.29
N THR A 198 -9.98 10.24 -17.81
CA THR A 198 -9.63 10.07 -19.23
C THR A 198 -9.54 8.60 -19.63
N LEU A 199 -8.98 7.74 -18.77
CA LEU A 199 -8.94 6.30 -19.03
C LEU A 199 -10.34 5.69 -19.12
N VAL A 200 -11.24 6.04 -18.19
CA VAL A 200 -12.62 5.53 -18.14
C VAL A 200 -13.43 6.01 -19.35
N GLU A 201 -13.35 7.29 -19.70
CA GLU A 201 -14.04 7.84 -20.88
C GLU A 201 -13.60 7.15 -22.17
N ASN A 202 -12.30 6.92 -22.33
CA ASN A 202 -11.75 6.20 -23.48
C ASN A 202 -12.21 4.74 -23.52
N LEU A 203 -12.26 4.05 -22.38
CA LEU A 203 -12.73 2.67 -22.30
C LEU A 203 -14.23 2.58 -22.63
N LYS A 204 -15.06 3.45 -22.05
CA LYS A 204 -16.51 3.52 -22.34
C LYS A 204 -16.75 3.76 -23.84
N ALA A 205 -16.02 4.71 -24.45
CA ALA A 205 -16.16 5.00 -25.87
C ALA A 205 -15.80 3.81 -26.77
N LEU A 206 -14.74 3.06 -26.43
CA LEU A 206 -14.33 1.88 -27.19
C LEU A 206 -15.36 0.74 -27.08
N VAL A 207 -15.85 0.46 -25.86
CA VAL A 207 -16.82 -0.60 -25.65
C VAL A 207 -18.17 -0.26 -26.28
N GLN A 208 -18.58 1.02 -26.25
CA GLN A 208 -19.81 1.47 -26.92
C GLN A 208 -19.73 1.27 -28.44
N LYS A 209 -18.60 1.61 -29.08
CA LYS A 209 -18.39 1.35 -30.52
C LYS A 209 -18.52 -0.13 -30.86
N ILE A 210 -17.99 -1.02 -30.03
CA ILE A 210 -18.11 -2.48 -30.23
C ILE A 210 -19.58 -2.91 -30.12
N LYS A 211 -20.32 -2.39 -29.14
CA LYS A 211 -21.75 -2.66 -28.96
C LYS A 211 -22.57 -2.23 -30.17
N ASP A 212 -22.31 -1.04 -30.71
CA ASP A 212 -23.03 -0.50 -31.87
C ASP A 212 -22.78 -1.35 -33.12
N LEU A 213 -21.52 -1.72 -33.38
CA LEU A 213 -21.13 -2.63 -34.48
C LEU A 213 -21.83 -3.99 -34.38
N LEU A 214 -21.92 -4.56 -33.18
CA LEU A 214 -22.61 -5.83 -32.96
C LEU A 214 -24.12 -5.73 -33.20
N ASN A 215 -24.76 -4.64 -32.76
CA ASN A 215 -26.19 -4.43 -32.98
C ASN A 215 -26.52 -4.25 -34.46
N ASP A 216 -25.71 -3.49 -35.20
CA ASP A 216 -25.87 -3.33 -36.64
C ASP A 216 -25.70 -4.65 -37.39
N THR A 217 -24.73 -5.46 -36.98
CA THR A 217 -24.51 -6.79 -37.57
C THR A 217 -25.70 -7.71 -37.28
N PHE A 218 -26.23 -7.68 -36.06
CA PHE A 218 -27.41 -8.46 -35.68
C PHE A 218 -28.64 -8.09 -36.50
N LYS A 219 -28.90 -6.78 -36.71
CA LYS A 219 -30.01 -6.30 -37.55
C LYS A 219 -29.86 -6.77 -39.00
N LYS A 220 -28.67 -6.65 -39.58
CA LYS A 220 -28.40 -7.09 -40.96
C LYS A 220 -28.60 -8.59 -41.11
N LEU A 221 -28.13 -9.38 -40.15
CA LEU A 221 -28.32 -10.83 -40.16
C LEU A 221 -29.79 -11.21 -40.02
N GLY A 222 -30.53 -10.56 -39.12
CA GLY A 222 -31.97 -10.75 -38.97
C GLY A 222 -32.75 -10.46 -40.26
N ASN A 223 -32.39 -9.39 -40.96
CA ASN A 223 -32.98 -9.07 -42.26
C ASN A 223 -32.65 -10.12 -43.32
N CYS A 224 -31.41 -10.61 -43.39
CA CYS A 224 -31.05 -11.70 -44.30
C CYS A 224 -31.81 -12.99 -44.00
N VAL A 225 -32.03 -13.33 -42.73
CA VAL A 225 -32.81 -14.51 -42.35
C VAL A 225 -34.28 -14.34 -42.75
N LEU A 226 -34.87 -13.17 -42.55
CA LEU A 226 -36.25 -12.87 -43.01
C LEU A 226 -36.37 -12.90 -44.54
N GLU A 227 -35.38 -12.37 -45.26
CA GLU A 227 -35.35 -12.44 -46.72
C GLU A 227 -35.19 -13.88 -47.21
N LEU A 228 -34.35 -14.69 -46.56
CA LEU A 228 -34.20 -16.12 -46.84
C LEU A 228 -35.49 -16.89 -46.56
N GLU A 229 -36.19 -16.59 -45.47
CA GLU A 229 -37.47 -17.23 -45.15
C GLU A 229 -38.55 -16.86 -46.18
N ASN A 230 -38.59 -15.60 -46.62
CA ASN A 230 -39.47 -15.17 -47.72
C ASN A 230 -39.07 -15.82 -49.05
N TRP A 231 -37.78 -15.95 -49.33
CA TRP A 231 -37.29 -16.64 -50.51
C TRP A 231 -37.64 -18.13 -50.48
N MET A 232 -37.56 -18.78 -49.32
CA MET A 232 -38.00 -20.17 -49.16
C MET A 232 -39.50 -20.29 -49.42
N LYS A 233 -40.34 -19.43 -48.83
CA LYS A 233 -41.79 -19.42 -49.09
C LYS A 233 -42.11 -19.17 -50.58
N ASN A 234 -41.41 -18.24 -51.22
CA ASN A 234 -41.58 -17.95 -52.64
C ASN A 234 -41.10 -19.10 -53.53
N ALA A 235 -39.98 -19.72 -53.17
CA ALA A 235 -39.45 -20.89 -53.88
C ALA A 235 -40.37 -22.09 -53.74
N ASP A 236 -40.96 -22.32 -52.56
CA ASP A 236 -41.92 -23.38 -52.31
C ASP A 236 -43.21 -23.15 -53.14
N THR A 237 -43.67 -21.90 -53.22
CA THR A 237 -44.79 -21.50 -54.09
C THR A 237 -44.46 -21.70 -55.57
N MET A 238 -43.25 -21.31 -56.01
CA MET A 238 -42.79 -21.50 -57.38
C MET A 238 -42.58 -22.97 -57.75
N VAL A 239 -42.10 -23.80 -56.83
CA VAL A 239 -41.96 -25.25 -57.02
C VAL A 239 -43.34 -25.88 -57.13
N ASN A 240 -44.30 -25.48 -56.30
CA ASN A 240 -45.70 -25.95 -56.41
C ASN A 240 -46.33 -25.54 -57.76
N SER A 241 -46.14 -24.29 -58.19
CA SER A 241 -46.60 -23.83 -59.52
C SER A 241 -45.83 -24.48 -60.69
N ALA A 242 -44.55 -24.79 -60.52
CA ALA A 242 -43.76 -25.49 -61.53
C ALA A 242 -44.11 -26.97 -61.62
N MET A 243 -44.50 -27.61 -60.51
CA MET A 243 -45.07 -28.96 -60.52
C MET A 243 -46.42 -28.97 -61.26
N GLU A 244 -47.28 -27.97 -61.06
CA GLU A 244 -48.50 -27.79 -61.88
C GLU A 244 -48.17 -27.50 -63.37
N GLY A 245 -47.06 -26.83 -63.65
CA GLY A 245 -46.58 -26.53 -65.02
C GLY A 245 -45.79 -27.65 -65.72
N THR A 246 -45.39 -28.73 -65.02
CA THR A 246 -44.67 -29.86 -65.66
C THR A 246 -45.53 -30.68 -66.61
N THR A 247 -46.85 -30.46 -66.65
CA THR A 247 -47.72 -30.94 -67.72
C THR A 247 -47.63 -30.14 -69.03
N GLU A 248 -46.96 -28.97 -69.06
CA GLU A 248 -46.99 -28.06 -70.23
C GLU A 248 -45.63 -27.78 -70.92
N ILE A 249 -44.48 -28.12 -70.33
CA ILE A 249 -43.16 -27.74 -70.90
C ILE A 249 -42.59 -28.85 -71.80
N ALA A 250 -43.22 -29.04 -72.96
CA ALA A 250 -42.63 -29.73 -74.11
C ALA A 250 -41.97 -28.76 -75.12
N ASP A 251 -42.03 -27.42 -74.96
CA ASP A 251 -41.56 -26.49 -75.99
C ASP A 251 -40.85 -25.20 -75.50
N LYS A 252 -39.51 -25.23 -75.64
CA LYS A 252 -38.55 -24.16 -76.04
C LYS A 252 -38.08 -23.03 -75.05
N LYS A 253 -36.75 -22.81 -75.13
CA LYS A 253 -35.75 -22.02 -74.31
C LYS A 253 -35.96 -20.50 -74.09
N PRO A 254 -35.30 -19.92 -73.04
CA PRO A 254 -34.65 -18.59 -73.11
C PRO A 254 -33.28 -18.48 -72.37
N GLY A 255 -32.31 -17.71 -72.91
CA GLY A 255 -30.93 -17.59 -72.36
C GLY A 255 -30.46 -16.18 -71.95
N LYS A 256 -31.28 -15.14 -72.06
CA LYS A 256 -30.83 -13.75 -71.89
C LYS A 256 -31.00 -13.21 -70.45
N ASN A 257 -32.12 -13.54 -69.79
CA ASN A 257 -32.40 -13.09 -68.42
C ASN A 257 -31.41 -13.64 -67.38
N ASN A 258 -30.90 -14.86 -67.60
CA ASN A 258 -29.94 -15.48 -66.68
C ASN A 258 -28.57 -14.82 -66.74
N GLN A 259 -28.14 -14.31 -67.90
CA GLN A 259 -26.82 -13.71 -68.06
C GLN A 259 -26.73 -12.35 -67.35
N ASP A 260 -27.81 -11.55 -67.41
CA ASP A 260 -27.87 -10.25 -66.73
C ASP A 260 -27.99 -10.40 -65.21
N MET A 261 -28.73 -11.41 -64.70
CA MET A 261 -28.77 -11.73 -63.27
C MET A 261 -27.44 -12.28 -62.74
N ILE A 262 -26.71 -13.08 -63.53
CA ILE A 262 -25.39 -13.60 -63.16
C ILE A 262 -24.38 -12.46 -63.06
N ASN A 263 -24.39 -11.51 -63.98
CA ASN A 263 -23.49 -10.35 -63.95
C ASN A 263 -23.79 -9.42 -62.76
N ALA A 264 -25.07 -9.21 -62.43
CA ALA A 264 -25.45 -8.43 -61.24
C ALA A 264 -25.01 -9.10 -59.93
N LYS A 265 -25.16 -10.44 -59.83
CA LYS A 265 -24.70 -11.21 -58.67
C LYS A 265 -23.18 -11.28 -58.57
N ALA A 266 -22.45 -11.34 -59.69
CA ALA A 266 -21.00 -11.26 -59.71
C ALA A 266 -20.49 -9.91 -59.18
N GLY A 267 -21.20 -8.81 -59.48
CA GLY A 267 -20.95 -7.48 -58.88
C GLY A 267 -21.09 -7.49 -57.36
N GLN A 268 -22.17 -8.09 -56.84
CA GLN A 268 -22.39 -8.22 -55.38
C GLN A 268 -21.33 -9.08 -54.68
N VAL A 269 -20.86 -10.15 -55.32
CA VAL A 269 -19.76 -11.00 -54.79
C VAL A 269 -18.45 -10.21 -54.75
N LYS A 270 -18.19 -9.38 -55.76
CA LYS A 270 -17.03 -8.48 -55.78
C LYS A 270 -17.09 -7.48 -54.63
N ASP A 271 -18.25 -6.88 -54.36
CA ASP A 271 -18.45 -5.96 -53.24
C ASP A 271 -18.26 -6.64 -51.88
N TRP A 272 -18.71 -7.89 -51.72
CA TRP A 272 -18.46 -8.71 -50.53
C TRP A 272 -16.98 -9.07 -50.35
N SER A 273 -16.25 -9.37 -51.42
CA SER A 273 -14.81 -9.60 -51.34
C SER A 273 -14.07 -8.36 -50.82
N GLY A 274 -14.43 -7.18 -51.33
CA GLY A 274 -13.86 -5.90 -50.88
C GLY A 274 -14.30 -5.50 -49.46
N TRP A 275 -15.41 -6.04 -48.95
CA TRP A 275 -15.81 -5.87 -47.55
C TRP A 275 -15.04 -6.81 -46.61
N LEU A 276 -14.86 -8.09 -47.00
CA LEU A 276 -14.09 -9.06 -46.24
C LEU A 276 -12.61 -8.66 -46.12
N GLU A 277 -12.01 -8.14 -47.19
CA GLU A 277 -10.65 -7.59 -47.15
C GLU A 277 -10.54 -6.44 -46.14
N ARG A 278 -11.51 -5.52 -46.14
CA ARG A 278 -11.56 -4.41 -45.17
C ARG A 278 -11.74 -4.91 -43.74
N TYR A 279 -12.57 -5.91 -43.51
CA TYR A 279 -12.80 -6.49 -42.20
C TYR A 279 -11.57 -7.24 -41.65
N ILE A 280 -10.89 -8.03 -42.49
CA ILE A 280 -9.63 -8.71 -42.14
C ILE A 280 -8.53 -7.69 -41.82
N THR A 281 -8.47 -6.60 -42.60
CA THR A 281 -7.53 -5.51 -42.35
C THR A 281 -7.79 -4.85 -40.99
N GLN A 282 -9.06 -4.55 -40.66
CA GLN A 282 -9.44 -3.97 -39.37
C GLN A 282 -9.15 -4.90 -38.19
N LEU A 283 -9.44 -6.20 -38.31
CA LEU A 283 -9.11 -7.19 -37.28
C LEU A 283 -7.59 -7.27 -37.05
N THR A 284 -6.80 -7.29 -38.14
CA THR A 284 -5.34 -7.29 -38.05
C THR A 284 -4.82 -6.04 -37.35
N GLU A 285 -5.42 -4.88 -37.64
CA GLU A 285 -5.06 -3.62 -37.00
C GLU A 285 -5.43 -3.60 -35.51
N LEU A 286 -6.60 -4.14 -35.13
CA LEU A 286 -7.03 -4.24 -33.74
C LEU A 286 -6.17 -5.19 -32.92
N THR A 287 -5.82 -6.36 -33.45
CA THR A 287 -4.91 -7.29 -32.77
C THR A 287 -3.51 -6.69 -32.63
N SER A 288 -3.04 -5.92 -33.62
CA SER A 288 -1.79 -5.18 -33.53
C SER A 288 -1.84 -4.10 -32.44
N LYS A 289 -2.96 -3.37 -32.32
CA LYS A 289 -3.18 -2.39 -31.24
C LYS A 289 -3.18 -3.03 -29.85
N VAL A 290 -3.74 -4.24 -29.71
CA VAL A 290 -3.70 -4.99 -28.43
C VAL A 290 -2.26 -5.36 -28.07
N ASN A 291 -1.45 -5.87 -29.02
CA ASN A 291 -0.04 -6.14 -28.77
C ASN A 291 0.72 -4.87 -28.36
N LEU A 292 0.53 -3.75 -29.07
CA LEU A 292 1.17 -2.47 -28.73
C LEU A 292 0.83 -2.01 -27.31
N LYS A 293 -0.40 -2.27 -26.83
CA LYS A 293 -0.78 -1.95 -25.45
C LYS A 293 -0.15 -2.89 -24.43
N ILE A 294 0.01 -4.18 -24.75
CA ILE A 294 0.72 -5.13 -23.89
C ILE A 294 2.20 -4.75 -23.80
N GLU A 295 2.82 -4.38 -24.93
CA GLU A 295 4.19 -3.87 -24.97
C GLU A 295 4.34 -2.57 -24.19
N ALA A 296 3.40 -1.63 -24.32
CA ALA A 296 3.39 -0.39 -23.54
C ALA A 296 3.29 -0.68 -22.04
N LEU A 297 2.38 -1.57 -21.63
CA LEU A 297 2.24 -1.99 -20.23
C LEU A 297 3.52 -2.66 -19.70
N ALA A 298 4.16 -3.51 -20.51
CA ALA A 298 5.44 -4.12 -20.15
C ALA A 298 6.56 -3.07 -20.02
N GLY A 299 6.54 -2.03 -20.86
CA GLY A 299 7.50 -0.92 -20.87
C GLY A 299 7.49 -0.05 -19.62
N GLU A 300 6.39 -0.03 -18.85
CA GLU A 300 6.32 0.69 -17.56
C GLU A 300 7.25 0.09 -16.48
N PHE A 301 7.70 -1.16 -16.65
CA PHE A 301 8.57 -1.85 -15.70
C PHE A 301 10.06 -1.70 -16.06
N LYS A 302 10.68 -0.62 -15.59
CA LYS A 302 12.07 -0.20 -15.92
C LYS A 302 13.20 -1.15 -15.50
N ASP A 303 12.93 -2.10 -14.60
CA ASP A 303 13.95 -3.00 -14.02
C ASP A 303 14.18 -4.25 -14.89
N ILE A 304 13.43 -4.39 -15.97
CA ILE A 304 13.48 -5.53 -16.88
C ILE A 304 14.55 -5.27 -17.94
N LYS A 305 15.82 -5.44 -17.59
CA LYS A 305 16.95 -5.08 -18.47
C LYS A 305 17.28 -6.08 -19.59
N THR A 306 16.67 -7.27 -19.66
CA THR A 306 17.12 -8.32 -20.63
C THR A 306 16.03 -9.22 -21.23
N GLY A 307 14.75 -8.89 -21.08
CA GLY A 307 13.67 -9.69 -21.68
C GLY A 307 12.32 -9.11 -21.31
N VAL A 308 11.81 -8.19 -22.14
CA VAL A 308 10.49 -7.58 -21.96
C VAL A 308 9.44 -8.70 -21.91
N PRO A 309 8.62 -8.79 -20.84
CA PRO A 309 7.42 -9.61 -20.83
C PRO A 309 6.61 -9.35 -22.09
N LYS A 310 6.48 -10.33 -22.96
CA LYS A 310 5.78 -10.14 -24.25
C LYS A 310 4.28 -10.42 -24.14
N ASP A 311 3.87 -10.95 -22.99
CA ASP A 311 2.56 -11.50 -22.79
C ASP A 311 2.06 -11.22 -21.36
N ILE A 312 0.74 -11.36 -21.16
CA ILE A 312 0.08 -11.01 -19.91
C ILE A 312 0.56 -11.92 -18.77
N LYS A 313 0.84 -13.19 -19.07
CA LYS A 313 1.36 -14.16 -18.10
C LYS A 313 2.71 -13.71 -17.51
N GLU A 314 3.64 -13.26 -18.33
CA GLU A 314 4.95 -12.78 -17.87
C GLU A 314 4.82 -11.47 -17.07
N ILE A 315 3.94 -10.54 -17.50
CA ILE A 315 3.67 -9.29 -16.76
C ILE A 315 3.11 -9.59 -15.36
N PHE A 316 2.06 -10.42 -15.28
CA PHE A 316 1.46 -10.80 -14.01
C PHE A 316 2.42 -11.60 -13.12
N GLY A 317 3.27 -12.45 -13.72
CA GLY A 317 4.34 -13.14 -13.02
C GLY A 317 5.36 -12.18 -12.39
N HIS A 318 5.74 -11.13 -13.12
CA HIS A 318 6.65 -10.09 -12.62
C HIS A 318 6.03 -9.31 -11.44
N ILE A 319 4.79 -8.83 -11.61
CA ILE A 319 4.07 -8.11 -10.55
C ILE A 319 3.94 -9.00 -9.30
N ARG A 320 3.52 -10.25 -9.47
CA ARG A 320 3.43 -11.24 -8.38
C ARG A 320 4.75 -11.37 -7.63
N ASN A 321 5.87 -11.53 -8.33
CA ASN A 321 7.17 -11.68 -7.69
C ASN A 321 7.56 -10.41 -6.89
N LYS A 322 7.26 -9.22 -7.41
CA LYS A 322 7.49 -7.96 -6.67
C LYS A 322 6.59 -7.84 -5.43
N VAL A 323 5.31 -8.17 -5.55
CA VAL A 323 4.37 -8.16 -4.42
C VAL A 323 4.76 -9.19 -3.35
N ALA A 324 5.21 -10.39 -3.76
CA ALA A 324 5.75 -11.39 -2.85
C ALA A 324 7.00 -10.89 -2.10
N TYR A 325 7.89 -10.16 -2.79
CA TYR A 325 9.05 -9.54 -2.15
C TYR A 325 8.67 -8.44 -1.14
N ILE A 326 7.67 -7.60 -1.47
CA ILE A 326 7.14 -6.59 -0.55
C ILE A 326 6.49 -7.25 0.68
N LYS A 327 5.72 -8.33 0.46
CA LYS A 327 5.10 -9.11 1.55
C LYS A 327 6.18 -9.70 2.47
N GLY A 328 7.19 -10.35 1.88
CA GLY A 328 8.32 -10.95 2.59
C GLY A 328 8.35 -12.47 2.64
N THR A 329 7.42 -13.15 1.97
CA THR A 329 7.38 -14.61 1.90
C THR A 329 8.29 -15.11 0.77
N ASN A 330 9.60 -15.29 0.99
CA ASN A 330 10.47 -16.23 0.24
C ASN A 330 11.99 -16.19 0.53
N ASP A 331 12.50 -15.63 1.64
CA ASP A 331 13.96 -15.68 1.87
C ASP A 331 14.38 -15.80 3.32
N ALA A 332 15.52 -16.46 3.54
CA ALA A 332 16.11 -16.73 4.86
C ALA A 332 16.53 -15.45 5.61
N LEU A 333 16.47 -14.30 4.95
CA LEU A 333 16.88 -12.99 5.46
C LEU A 333 15.73 -12.12 6.01
N TYR A 334 14.46 -12.59 5.97
CA TYR A 334 13.30 -11.82 6.43
C TYR A 334 13.28 -10.40 5.81
N LEU A 335 13.18 -10.31 4.48
CA LEU A 335 13.02 -9.04 3.76
C LEU A 335 11.53 -8.69 3.61
N GLY A 336 11.19 -7.40 3.50
CA GLY A 336 9.80 -6.96 3.32
C GLY A 336 9.02 -6.76 4.64
N LEU A 337 7.69 -6.67 4.54
CA LEU A 337 6.81 -6.31 5.66
C LEU A 337 6.75 -7.39 6.75
N GLU A 338 6.78 -8.66 6.38
CA GLU A 338 6.89 -9.77 7.33
C GLU A 338 8.17 -9.67 8.15
N GLY A 339 9.29 -9.31 7.51
CA GLY A 339 10.56 -9.11 8.18
C GLY A 339 10.56 -7.96 9.18
N VAL A 340 9.88 -6.85 8.85
CA VAL A 340 9.69 -5.74 9.81
C VAL A 340 8.93 -6.24 11.04
N LYS A 341 7.87 -7.03 10.88
CA LYS A 341 7.11 -7.60 11.99
C LYS A 341 7.97 -8.51 12.86
N GLU A 342 8.75 -9.40 12.24
CA GLU A 342 9.66 -10.30 12.97
C GLU A 342 10.79 -9.54 13.69
N LYS A 343 11.32 -8.46 13.10
CA LYS A 343 12.31 -7.60 13.78
C LYS A 343 11.73 -6.84 14.97
N VAL A 344 10.47 -6.42 14.92
CA VAL A 344 9.80 -5.82 16.10
C VAL A 344 9.62 -6.86 17.20
N LYS A 345 9.26 -8.11 16.87
CA LYS A 345 9.19 -9.21 17.85
C LYS A 345 10.55 -9.50 18.46
N GLU A 346 11.59 -9.59 17.63
CA GLU A 346 12.98 -9.81 18.08
C GLU A 346 13.44 -8.67 19.00
N TYR A 347 13.16 -7.42 18.62
CA TYR A 347 13.47 -6.25 19.44
C TYR A 347 12.76 -6.31 20.80
N ALA A 348 11.46 -6.62 20.83
CA ALA A 348 10.69 -6.78 22.06
C ALA A 348 11.27 -7.89 22.95
N LYS A 349 11.55 -9.06 22.38
CA LYS A 349 12.14 -10.22 23.08
C LYS A 349 13.45 -9.89 23.79
N TYR A 350 14.32 -9.09 23.18
CA TYR A 350 15.61 -8.71 23.75
C TYR A 350 15.60 -7.35 24.46
N PHE A 351 14.45 -6.66 24.50
CA PHE A 351 14.35 -5.30 25.00
C PHE A 351 14.82 -5.18 26.45
N LYS A 352 14.36 -6.08 27.32
CA LYS A 352 14.78 -6.14 28.73
C LYS A 352 16.30 -6.16 28.87
N ASN A 353 16.97 -7.08 28.16
CA ASN A 353 18.41 -7.23 28.24
C ASN A 353 19.14 -5.98 27.72
N ASN A 354 18.63 -5.39 26.64
CA ASN A 354 19.15 -4.14 26.06
C ASN A 354 18.89 -2.91 26.95
N LEU A 355 17.95 -3.01 27.89
CA LEU A 355 17.65 -1.96 28.85
C LEU A 355 18.54 -2.07 30.10
N LYS A 356 18.57 -3.24 30.75
CA LYS A 356 19.06 -3.38 32.14
C LYS A 356 20.42 -4.06 32.32
N ASN A 357 20.92 -4.80 31.33
CA ASN A 357 22.19 -5.51 31.48
C ASN A 357 23.36 -4.55 31.75
N LYS A 358 24.44 -5.07 32.31
CA LYS A 358 25.67 -4.28 32.50
C LYS A 358 26.16 -3.69 31.17
N GLY A 359 26.38 -2.37 31.15
CA GLY A 359 26.76 -1.62 29.96
C GLY A 359 25.61 -1.31 28.99
N ALA A 360 24.36 -1.57 29.37
CA ALA A 360 23.19 -1.36 28.51
C ALA A 360 22.65 0.08 28.61
N LYS A 361 21.40 0.29 28.17
CA LYS A 361 20.82 1.62 28.00
C LYS A 361 20.70 2.41 29.30
N ILE A 362 20.33 1.76 30.41
CA ILE A 362 20.22 2.41 31.73
C ILE A 362 21.57 2.94 32.22
N ASP A 363 22.66 2.19 32.04
CA ASP A 363 24.00 2.67 32.40
C ASP A 363 24.37 3.91 31.58
N THR A 364 24.02 3.92 30.28
CA THR A 364 24.28 5.06 29.40
C THR A 364 23.51 6.30 29.86
N TRP A 365 22.26 6.15 30.29
CA TRP A 365 21.46 7.25 30.83
C TRP A 365 22.00 7.77 32.16
N ILE A 366 22.38 6.87 33.08
CA ILE A 366 22.98 7.24 34.37
C ILE A 366 24.31 7.97 34.17
N ASP A 367 25.16 7.50 33.25
CA ASP A 367 26.41 8.18 32.90
C ASP A 367 26.17 9.57 32.29
N GLY A 368 25.11 9.71 31.49
CA GLY A 368 24.63 11.00 31.00
C GLY A 368 24.34 11.95 32.15
N ILE A 369 23.51 11.54 33.11
CA ILE A 369 23.15 12.32 34.31
C ILE A 369 24.40 12.77 35.08
N PHE A 370 25.30 11.83 35.37
CA PHE A 370 26.53 12.13 36.12
C PHE A 370 27.44 13.14 35.42
N LYS A 371 27.37 13.21 34.09
CA LYS A 371 28.15 14.14 33.27
C LYS A 371 27.48 15.51 33.14
N THR A 372 26.15 15.56 33.03
CA THR A 372 25.43 16.80 32.71
C THR A 372 24.91 17.54 33.94
N ASN A 373 24.66 16.86 35.06
CA ASN A 373 24.15 17.50 36.27
C ASN A 373 25.30 17.97 37.19
N PRO A 374 25.52 19.30 37.34
CA PRO A 374 26.63 19.83 38.13
C PRO A 374 26.45 19.62 39.65
N HIS A 375 25.20 19.51 40.14
CA HIS A 375 24.91 19.27 41.55
C HIS A 375 25.29 17.85 41.95
N ILE A 376 24.91 16.85 41.16
CA ILE A 376 25.32 15.46 41.37
C ILE A 376 26.84 15.35 41.33
N HIS A 377 27.49 16.00 40.36
CA HIS A 377 28.95 16.03 40.29
C HIS A 377 29.59 16.61 41.56
N SER A 378 29.09 17.75 42.06
CA SER A 378 29.58 18.37 43.29
C SER A 378 29.40 17.46 44.49
N TRP A 379 28.21 16.89 44.69
CA TRP A 379 27.92 16.04 45.84
C TRP A 379 28.74 14.75 45.84
N LEU A 380 28.90 14.09 44.68
CA LEU A 380 29.76 12.92 44.59
C LEU A 380 31.23 13.28 44.88
N ASN A 381 31.70 14.43 44.42
CA ASN A 381 33.04 14.92 44.75
C ASN A 381 33.21 15.17 46.24
N ASP A 382 32.27 15.85 46.88
CA ASP A 382 32.32 16.16 48.31
C ASP A 382 32.23 14.90 49.17
N TYR A 383 31.38 13.95 48.76
CA TYR A 383 31.28 12.63 49.38
C TYR A 383 32.62 11.89 49.35
N VAL A 384 33.25 11.79 48.18
CA VAL A 384 34.53 11.09 48.01
C VAL A 384 35.61 11.80 48.80
N LYS A 385 35.80 13.12 48.61
CA LYS A 385 36.86 13.89 49.28
C LYS A 385 36.79 13.77 50.79
N GLN A 386 35.60 13.87 51.38
CA GLN A 386 35.46 13.77 52.82
C GLN A 386 35.73 12.36 53.34
N ASN A 387 35.26 11.31 52.66
CA ASN A 387 35.57 9.94 53.07
C ASN A 387 37.05 9.58 52.89
N VAL A 388 37.71 10.09 51.86
CA VAL A 388 39.17 9.95 51.68
C VAL A 388 39.92 10.66 52.81
N SER A 389 39.56 11.91 53.12
CA SER A 389 40.22 12.70 54.18
C SER A 389 40.13 12.06 55.57
N LYS A 390 39.09 11.24 55.80
CA LYS A 390 38.87 10.51 57.06
C LYS A 390 39.32 9.04 56.99
N GLY A 391 40.05 8.64 55.96
CA GLY A 391 40.62 7.30 55.81
C GLY A 391 39.59 6.18 55.57
N LYS A 392 38.39 6.53 55.09
CA LYS A 392 37.29 5.58 54.82
C LYS A 392 37.27 5.07 53.38
N LEU A 393 37.91 5.80 52.47
CA LEU A 393 38.20 5.40 51.09
C LEU A 393 39.71 5.47 50.85
N LYS A 394 40.19 4.82 49.77
CA LYS A 394 41.60 4.88 49.33
C LYS A 394 42.06 6.34 49.18
N ASP A 395 43.35 6.63 49.38
CA ASP A 395 43.89 8.00 49.46
C ASP A 395 43.58 8.90 48.24
N LEU A 396 43.94 10.19 48.36
CA LEU A 396 43.60 11.24 47.37
C LEU A 396 44.17 10.97 45.97
N SER A 397 45.23 10.15 45.83
CA SER A 397 45.78 9.80 44.50
C SER A 397 44.82 8.93 43.67
N TYR A 398 43.79 8.37 44.31
CA TYR A 398 42.75 7.53 43.70
C TYR A 398 41.39 8.24 43.57
N GLU A 399 41.34 9.57 43.64
CA GLU A 399 40.08 10.32 43.61
C GLU A 399 39.15 9.95 42.43
N GLU A 400 39.70 9.80 41.22
CA GLU A 400 38.91 9.39 40.04
C GLU A 400 38.44 7.94 40.13
N HIS A 401 39.28 7.04 40.65
CA HIS A 401 38.92 5.64 40.88
C HIS A 401 37.81 5.52 41.94
N ASN A 402 37.91 6.28 43.03
CA ASN A 402 36.90 6.32 44.08
C ASN A 402 35.57 6.89 43.55
N ARG A 403 35.60 7.96 42.74
CA ARG A 403 34.39 8.49 42.08
C ARG A 403 33.73 7.45 41.19
N ASN A 404 34.52 6.74 40.39
CA ASN A 404 33.98 5.71 39.51
C ASN A 404 33.43 4.51 40.31
N ALA A 405 34.07 4.10 41.41
CA ALA A 405 33.54 3.08 42.31
C ALA A 405 32.18 3.47 42.92
N VAL A 406 32.03 4.73 43.36
CA VAL A 406 30.74 5.23 43.88
C VAL A 406 29.67 5.26 42.78
N ARG A 407 30.01 5.72 41.58
CA ARG A 407 29.10 5.73 40.42
C ARG A 407 28.67 4.32 40.02
N ASP A 408 29.59 3.37 39.98
CA ASP A 408 29.31 1.98 39.66
C ASP A 408 28.44 1.31 40.73
N ALA A 409 28.65 1.63 42.01
CA ALA A 409 27.80 1.17 43.09
C ALA A 409 26.36 1.70 42.96
N ILE A 410 26.18 2.98 42.60
CA ILE A 410 24.85 3.56 42.34
C ILE A 410 24.16 2.83 41.17
N LYS A 411 24.87 2.58 40.07
CA LYS A 411 24.33 1.84 38.90
C LYS A 411 23.87 0.44 39.29
N GLU A 412 24.68 -0.27 40.07
CA GLU A 412 24.37 -1.64 40.47
C GLU A 412 23.14 -1.70 41.37
N GLU A 413 23.02 -0.78 42.32
CA GLU A 413 21.84 -0.72 43.17
C GLU A 413 20.57 -0.33 42.38
N ILE A 414 20.67 0.56 41.39
CA ILE A 414 19.55 0.86 40.48
C ILE A 414 19.15 -0.37 39.65
N ARG A 415 20.10 -1.19 39.18
CA ARG A 415 19.76 -2.47 38.50
C ARG A 415 18.96 -3.39 39.41
N VAL A 416 19.35 -3.51 40.68
CA VAL A 416 18.64 -4.34 41.65
C VAL A 416 17.19 -3.90 41.82
N LEU A 417 16.92 -2.59 41.79
CA LEU A 417 15.54 -2.05 41.90
C LEU A 417 14.63 -2.51 40.75
N ILE A 418 15.19 -2.74 39.57
CA ILE A 418 14.44 -3.05 38.34
C ILE A 418 14.51 -4.52 37.94
N GLU A 419 15.21 -5.36 38.72
CA GLU A 419 15.51 -6.74 38.34
C GLU A 419 14.24 -7.62 38.27
N HIS A 420 13.29 -7.36 39.15
CA HIS A 420 12.09 -8.20 39.39
C HIS A 420 10.79 -7.57 38.88
N ILE A 421 10.86 -6.64 37.92
CA ILE A 421 9.67 -6.06 37.30
C ILE A 421 8.95 -7.14 36.49
N LYS A 422 7.63 -7.27 36.71
CA LYS A 422 6.76 -8.24 36.03
C LYS A 422 6.41 -7.79 34.61
N ASP A 423 5.80 -8.69 33.85
CA ASP A 423 5.23 -8.42 32.52
C ASP A 423 6.27 -7.92 31.50
N GLU A 424 7.36 -8.69 31.40
CA GLU A 424 8.47 -8.39 30.50
C GLU A 424 8.07 -8.60 29.03
N PRO A 425 8.50 -7.73 28.11
CA PRO A 425 8.25 -7.91 26.70
C PRO A 425 8.97 -9.17 26.19
N ASP A 426 8.21 -10.11 25.63
CA ASP A 426 8.70 -11.41 25.17
C ASP A 426 8.73 -11.56 23.65
N GLY A 427 8.19 -10.58 22.91
CA GLY A 427 8.05 -10.64 21.46
C GLY A 427 6.95 -11.58 20.97
N GLY A 428 6.15 -12.13 21.89
CA GLY A 428 5.13 -13.15 21.62
C GLY A 428 3.78 -12.58 21.18
N LYS A 429 3.62 -11.25 21.12
CA LYS A 429 2.34 -10.65 20.73
C LYS A 429 2.09 -10.80 19.22
N PRO A 430 0.83 -10.92 18.79
CA PRO A 430 0.50 -11.24 17.40
C PRO A 430 0.82 -10.11 16.41
N THR A 431 0.89 -8.86 16.87
CA THR A 431 1.13 -7.68 16.03
C THR A 431 2.33 -6.88 16.50
N ALA A 432 2.94 -6.12 15.58
CA ALA A 432 4.02 -5.17 15.92
C ALA A 432 3.55 -4.14 16.96
N GLU A 433 2.32 -3.64 16.80
CA GLU A 433 1.69 -2.68 17.72
C GLU A 433 1.60 -3.21 19.15
N LEU A 434 1.15 -4.45 19.34
CA LEU A 434 1.01 -5.04 20.67
C LEU A 434 2.36 -5.31 21.32
N ASN A 435 3.37 -5.72 20.56
CA ASN A 435 4.73 -5.86 21.08
C ASN A 435 5.33 -4.52 21.52
N LEU A 436 5.09 -3.44 20.77
CA LEU A 436 5.53 -2.10 21.13
C LEU A 436 4.78 -1.54 22.36
N LYS A 437 3.47 -1.82 22.49
CA LYS A 437 2.68 -1.48 23.69
C LYS A 437 3.19 -2.20 24.94
N ASP A 438 3.64 -3.44 24.80
CA ASP A 438 4.25 -4.18 25.91
C ASP A 438 5.59 -3.58 26.34
N ILE A 439 6.44 -3.18 25.39
CA ILE A 439 7.66 -2.42 25.69
C ILE A 439 7.34 -1.12 26.44
N GLN A 440 6.31 -0.38 25.98
CA GLN A 440 5.89 0.85 26.63
C GLN A 440 5.48 0.61 28.09
N LYS A 441 4.60 -0.37 28.33
CA LYS A 441 4.16 -0.72 29.69
C LYS A 441 5.33 -1.13 30.59
N TYR A 442 6.29 -1.88 30.04
CA TYR A 442 7.48 -2.27 30.77
C TYR A 442 8.34 -1.06 31.16
N LEU A 443 8.57 -0.10 30.25
CA LEU A 443 9.28 1.14 30.55
C LEU A 443 8.55 1.97 31.63
N GLU A 444 7.23 2.08 31.56
CA GLU A 444 6.42 2.77 32.58
C GLU A 444 6.55 2.09 33.95
N ALA A 445 6.55 0.75 34.00
CA ALA A 445 6.77 -0.02 35.21
C ALA A 445 8.19 0.16 35.78
N VAL A 446 9.21 0.24 34.91
CA VAL A 446 10.61 0.54 35.30
C VAL A 446 10.71 1.93 35.91
N ALA A 447 10.14 2.95 35.26
CA ALA A 447 10.13 4.30 35.81
C ALA A 447 9.41 4.36 37.16
N ALA A 448 8.25 3.72 37.28
CA ALA A 448 7.50 3.66 38.54
C ALA A 448 8.30 2.98 39.66
N ALA A 449 8.99 1.87 39.38
CA ALA A 449 9.83 1.18 40.35
C ALA A 449 10.96 2.08 40.89
N ILE A 450 11.61 2.85 39.99
CA ILE A 450 12.65 3.82 40.36
C ILE A 450 12.07 4.96 41.22
N GLU A 451 10.90 5.49 40.87
CA GLU A 451 10.27 6.61 41.57
C GLU A 451 9.93 6.32 43.02
N THR A 452 9.56 5.07 43.35
CA THR A 452 9.31 4.68 44.74
C THR A 452 10.54 4.84 45.66
N HIS A 453 11.73 5.00 45.08
CA HIS A 453 12.98 5.17 45.82
C HIS A 453 13.52 6.61 45.84
N VAL A 454 12.83 7.56 45.20
CA VAL A 454 13.18 8.99 45.21
C VAL A 454 12.90 9.63 46.57
N GLU A 455 11.90 9.14 47.30
CA GLU A 455 11.53 9.66 48.62
C GLU A 455 12.71 9.60 49.62
N PRO A 456 12.92 10.63 50.47
CA PRO A 456 14.13 10.76 51.29
C PRO A 456 14.47 9.54 52.16
N ILE A 457 13.46 8.86 52.70
CA ILE A 457 13.65 7.65 53.53
C ILE A 457 14.15 6.48 52.70
N ALA A 458 13.65 6.31 51.48
CA ALA A 458 14.05 5.23 50.59
C ALA A 458 15.45 5.50 50.01
N ALA A 459 15.73 6.75 49.61
CA ALA A 459 17.06 7.16 49.18
C ALA A 459 18.12 7.01 50.30
N GLU A 460 17.75 7.31 51.55
CA GLU A 460 18.62 7.10 52.72
C GLU A 460 18.95 5.60 52.92
N LYS A 461 17.98 4.70 52.75
CA LYS A 461 18.21 3.25 52.80
C LYS A 461 19.14 2.80 51.68
N LEU A 462 18.96 3.32 50.46
CA LEU A 462 19.81 3.00 49.32
C LEU A 462 21.25 3.50 49.53
N ALA A 463 21.42 4.72 50.03
CA ALA A 463 22.72 5.27 50.40
C ALA A 463 23.44 4.40 51.46
N THR A 464 22.69 3.94 52.47
CA THR A 464 23.22 3.02 53.50
C THR A 464 23.68 1.70 52.88
N LYS A 465 22.91 1.15 51.95
CA LYS A 465 23.25 -0.09 51.27
C LYS A 465 24.50 0.07 50.39
N ILE A 466 24.61 1.18 49.65
CA ILE A 466 25.80 1.51 48.86
C ILE A 466 27.05 1.61 49.74
N GLU A 467 26.95 2.32 50.88
CA GLU A 467 28.07 2.45 51.82
C GLU A 467 28.50 1.09 52.37
N THR A 468 27.56 0.32 52.91
CA THR A 468 27.86 -0.89 53.69
C THR A 468 28.12 -2.12 52.84
N VAL A 469 27.41 -2.28 51.71
CA VAL A 469 27.46 -3.47 50.86
C VAL A 469 28.37 -3.24 49.67
N SER A 470 28.12 -2.19 48.88
CA SER A 470 28.83 -1.98 47.61
C SER A 470 30.25 -1.43 47.81
N LEU A 471 30.42 -0.51 48.77
CA LEU A 471 31.71 0.14 49.05
C LEU A 471 32.44 -0.45 50.26
N SER A 472 31.79 -1.33 51.03
CA SER A 472 32.34 -1.96 52.25
C SER A 472 32.83 -0.97 53.31
N ILE A 473 32.14 0.17 53.45
CA ILE A 473 32.42 1.21 54.46
C ILE A 473 31.53 0.93 55.69
N SER A 474 32.13 0.44 56.79
CA SER A 474 31.41 0.11 58.02
C SER A 474 31.03 1.33 58.87
N ASP A 475 31.82 2.40 58.79
CA ASP A 475 31.64 3.64 59.55
C ASP A 475 31.96 4.84 58.66
N ALA A 476 30.99 5.28 57.86
CA ALA A 476 31.13 6.45 57.00
C ALA A 476 31.49 7.70 57.83
N ALA A 477 32.17 8.64 57.19
CA ALA A 477 32.51 9.91 57.83
C ALA A 477 31.24 10.65 58.32
N PRO A 478 31.24 11.24 59.53
CA PRO A 478 30.12 12.05 59.98
C PRO A 478 29.81 13.15 58.96
N ASN A 479 28.52 13.33 58.65
CA ASN A 479 27.97 14.32 57.72
C ASN A 479 28.29 14.13 56.22
N THR A 480 28.82 12.98 55.78
CA THR A 480 29.04 12.74 54.33
C THR A 480 27.84 12.13 53.61
N LYS A 481 27.06 11.33 54.32
CA LYS A 481 25.92 10.59 53.77
C LYS A 481 24.86 11.49 53.09
N PRO A 482 24.55 12.71 53.58
CA PRO A 482 23.64 13.62 52.88
C PRO A 482 24.05 13.94 51.43
N TYR A 483 25.36 14.00 51.12
CA TYR A 483 25.84 14.23 49.76
C TYR A 483 25.54 13.02 48.87
N LEU A 484 25.81 11.80 49.34
CA LEU A 484 25.49 10.58 48.61
C LEU A 484 23.97 10.43 48.42
N ARG A 485 23.19 10.72 49.46
CA ARG A 485 21.73 10.70 49.40
C ARG A 485 21.19 11.68 48.35
N GLY A 486 21.63 12.94 48.39
CA GLY A 486 21.19 13.95 47.40
C GLY A 486 21.57 13.57 45.97
N ALA A 487 22.76 13.00 45.75
CA ALA A 487 23.17 12.48 44.45
C ALA A 487 22.25 11.34 43.97
N ILE A 488 21.89 10.42 44.87
CA ILE A 488 20.96 9.31 44.57
C ILE A 488 19.56 9.85 44.25
N GLU A 489 19.00 10.72 45.08
CA GLU A 489 17.65 11.28 44.91
C GLU A 489 17.49 11.91 43.52
N VAL A 490 18.43 12.79 43.13
CA VAL A 490 18.38 13.47 41.83
C VAL A 490 18.66 12.51 40.68
N THR A 491 19.55 11.52 40.85
CA THR A 491 19.79 10.50 39.81
C THR A 491 18.55 9.65 39.55
N LEU A 492 17.86 9.19 40.59
CA LEU A 492 16.63 8.40 40.47
C LEU A 492 15.52 9.22 39.80
N LEU A 493 15.36 10.48 40.18
CA LEU A 493 14.37 11.40 39.61
C LEU A 493 14.64 11.67 38.11
N GLU A 494 15.85 12.04 37.74
CA GLU A 494 16.19 12.31 36.34
C GLU A 494 16.11 11.05 35.47
N LEU A 495 16.52 9.90 36.01
CA LEU A 495 16.45 8.63 35.30
C LEU A 495 15.00 8.20 35.05
N SER A 496 14.11 8.31 36.05
CA SER A 496 12.70 7.96 35.86
C SER A 496 12.02 8.86 34.82
N LEU A 497 12.36 10.15 34.82
CA LEU A 497 11.88 11.11 33.81
C LEU A 497 12.38 10.76 32.41
N MET A 498 13.67 10.44 32.24
CA MET A 498 14.20 10.01 30.94
C MET A 498 13.53 8.74 30.41
N ILE A 499 13.28 7.76 31.29
CA ILE A 499 12.58 6.52 30.90
C ILE A 499 11.15 6.82 30.46
N LYS A 500 10.44 7.70 31.17
CA LYS A 500 9.09 8.15 30.78
C LYS A 500 9.09 8.92 29.46
N CYS A 501 10.07 9.81 29.25
CA CYS A 501 10.24 10.51 27.97
C CYS A 501 10.46 9.54 26.83
N PHE A 502 11.34 8.55 27.01
CA PHE A 502 11.60 7.52 25.99
C PHE A 502 10.35 6.67 25.69
N ALA A 503 9.57 6.30 26.71
CA ALA A 503 8.29 5.62 26.54
C ALA A 503 7.27 6.49 25.77
N GLY A 504 7.22 7.79 26.08
CA GLY A 504 6.37 8.77 25.41
C GLY A 504 6.78 9.00 23.94
N GLU A 505 8.07 9.07 23.65
CA GLU A 505 8.61 9.17 22.29
C GLU A 505 8.21 7.94 21.46
N LEU A 506 8.41 6.74 22.00
CA LEU A 506 8.01 5.48 21.37
C LEU A 506 6.49 5.46 21.07
N GLN A 507 5.69 5.94 22.01
CA GLN A 507 4.24 6.08 21.82
C GLN A 507 3.89 7.09 20.72
N SER A 508 4.50 8.27 20.74
CA SER A 508 4.21 9.35 19.79
C SER A 508 4.62 9.00 18.36
N PHE A 509 5.73 8.29 18.20
CA PHE A 509 6.30 7.95 16.91
C PHE A 509 5.63 6.72 16.28
N LEU A 510 5.32 5.70 17.08
CA LEU A 510 4.90 4.39 16.55
C LEU A 510 3.46 4.01 16.83
N LEU A 511 2.81 4.62 17.84
CA LEU A 511 1.53 4.15 18.39
C LEU A 511 0.43 5.23 18.39
N LYS A 512 0.73 6.48 18.02
CA LYS A 512 -0.25 7.57 17.92
C LYS A 512 -0.33 8.16 16.51
N PRO A 513 -1.54 8.59 16.07
CA PRO A 513 -2.84 8.34 16.73
C PRO A 513 -3.22 6.84 16.70
N GLU A 514 -4.12 6.38 17.59
CA GLU A 514 -4.40 4.95 17.79
C GLU A 514 -4.81 4.20 16.50
N THR A 515 -5.41 4.88 15.53
CA THR A 515 -5.94 4.28 14.29
C THR A 515 -5.18 4.65 13.02
N ASP A 516 -4.11 5.45 13.10
CA ASP A 516 -3.32 5.89 11.94
C ASP A 516 -1.83 6.08 12.31
N ASN A 517 -1.29 5.10 13.04
CA ASN A 517 0.11 5.06 13.45
C ASN A 517 0.93 4.09 12.60
N ILE A 518 2.26 4.21 12.68
CA ILE A 518 3.20 3.40 11.88
C ILE A 518 2.99 1.90 12.13
N ALA A 519 2.77 1.48 13.39
CA ALA A 519 2.58 0.07 13.70
C ALA A 519 1.30 -0.51 13.07
N ALA A 520 0.18 0.23 13.14
CA ALA A 520 -1.06 -0.11 12.47
C ALA A 520 -0.91 -0.13 10.95
N LYS A 521 -0.18 0.84 10.37
CA LYS A 521 0.04 0.91 8.92
C LYS A 521 0.88 -0.25 8.39
N ILE A 522 1.84 -0.76 9.17
CA ILE A 522 2.60 -1.97 8.83
C ILE A 522 1.66 -3.18 8.73
N GLU A 523 0.73 -3.34 9.68
CA GLU A 523 -0.23 -4.46 9.66
C GLU A 523 -1.23 -4.35 8.50
N GLU A 524 -1.79 -3.16 8.27
CA GLU A 524 -2.69 -2.89 7.16
C GLU A 524 -2.01 -3.16 5.81
N THR A 525 -0.79 -2.63 5.63
CA THR A 525 -0.03 -2.81 4.38
C THR A 525 0.35 -4.27 4.17
N TYR A 526 0.69 -4.99 5.24
CA TYR A 526 0.94 -6.44 5.18
C TYR A 526 -0.31 -7.21 4.74
N GLY A 527 -1.47 -6.93 5.33
CA GLY A 527 -2.74 -7.56 4.96
C GLY A 527 -3.15 -7.28 3.50
N ASN A 528 -2.92 -6.06 3.03
CA ASN A 528 -3.15 -5.67 1.63
C ASN A 528 -2.19 -6.42 0.69
N ALA A 529 -0.89 -6.47 1.02
CA ALA A 529 0.11 -7.20 0.25
C ALA A 529 -0.18 -8.71 0.22
N GLU A 530 -0.64 -9.29 1.33
CA GLU A 530 -1.05 -10.69 1.42
C GLU A 530 -2.25 -10.99 0.52
N THR A 531 -3.27 -10.15 0.57
CA THR A 531 -4.47 -10.27 -0.26
C THR A 531 -4.12 -10.17 -1.76
N LEU A 532 -3.35 -9.14 -2.13
CA LEU A 532 -2.91 -8.92 -3.51
C LEU A 532 -2.03 -10.07 -4.02
N ASN A 533 -1.10 -10.56 -3.18
CA ASN A 533 -0.28 -11.72 -3.51
C ASN A 533 -1.14 -12.97 -3.75
N GLY A 534 -2.18 -13.18 -2.93
CA GLY A 534 -3.17 -14.25 -3.11
C GLY A 534 -3.88 -14.17 -4.45
N GLN A 535 -4.40 -12.99 -4.81
CA GLN A 535 -5.07 -12.75 -6.10
C GLN A 535 -4.13 -12.95 -7.30
N LEU A 536 -2.88 -12.49 -7.20
CA LEU A 536 -1.87 -12.67 -8.25
C LEU A 536 -1.43 -14.14 -8.38
N ASN A 537 -1.36 -14.87 -7.27
CA ASN A 537 -1.15 -16.32 -7.28
C ASN A 537 -2.29 -17.04 -8.00
N GLU A 538 -3.55 -16.68 -7.76
CA GLU A 538 -4.69 -17.23 -8.50
C GLU A 538 -4.65 -16.88 -9.99
N ALA A 539 -4.43 -15.61 -10.33
CA ALA A 539 -4.35 -15.13 -11.71
C ALA A 539 -3.26 -15.84 -12.53
N THR A 540 -2.15 -16.20 -11.87
CA THR A 540 -0.99 -16.88 -12.48
C THR A 540 -1.00 -18.40 -12.31
N GLY A 541 -2.03 -19.00 -11.71
CA GLY A 541 -2.12 -20.46 -11.52
C GLY A 541 -1.12 -21.05 -10.51
N HIS A 542 -0.72 -20.28 -9.50
CA HIS A 542 0.14 -20.71 -8.39
C HIS A 542 -0.53 -20.55 -6.99
N PRO A 543 -1.79 -20.96 -6.78
CA PRO A 543 -2.38 -20.89 -5.45
C PRO A 543 -1.63 -21.80 -4.46
N ALA A 544 -1.54 -21.36 -3.21
CA ALA A 544 -1.01 -22.18 -2.13
C ALA A 544 -1.82 -23.49 -2.02
N GLY A 545 -1.18 -24.63 -2.25
CA GLY A 545 -1.74 -25.95 -1.97
C GLY A 545 -2.68 -26.57 -3.01
N SER A 546 -2.76 -26.10 -4.26
CA SER A 546 -3.59 -26.79 -5.28
C SER A 546 -2.98 -26.83 -6.68
N SER A 547 -2.61 -28.04 -7.12
CA SER A 547 -2.38 -28.38 -8.53
C SER A 547 -3.73 -28.55 -9.23
N GLY A 548 -4.08 -27.67 -10.18
CA GLY A 548 -5.23 -27.89 -11.07
C GLY A 548 -6.16 -26.70 -11.37
N LYS A 549 -5.91 -25.51 -10.83
CA LYS A 549 -6.70 -24.31 -11.18
C LYS A 549 -6.19 -23.63 -12.48
N PRO A 550 -7.09 -23.03 -13.29
CA PRO A 550 -6.72 -22.42 -14.57
C PRO A 550 -5.85 -21.17 -14.41
N ASN A 551 -4.78 -21.06 -15.21
CA ASN A 551 -3.95 -19.87 -15.29
C ASN A 551 -4.63 -18.83 -16.19
N HIS A 552 -5.31 -17.86 -15.58
CA HIS A 552 -6.09 -16.85 -16.28
C HIS A 552 -5.25 -15.98 -17.21
N ALA A 553 -4.04 -15.61 -16.77
CA ALA A 553 -3.11 -14.82 -17.58
C ALA A 553 -2.68 -15.57 -18.86
N LYS A 554 -2.28 -16.85 -18.71
CA LYS A 554 -1.93 -17.73 -19.84
C LYS A 554 -3.12 -17.94 -20.79
N ASN A 555 -4.32 -18.14 -20.26
CA ASN A 555 -5.52 -18.33 -21.07
C ASN A 555 -5.83 -17.10 -21.95
N LEU A 556 -5.51 -15.89 -21.47
CA LEU A 556 -5.68 -14.66 -22.25
C LEU A 556 -4.66 -14.58 -23.39
N ASP A 557 -3.40 -14.91 -23.12
CA ASP A 557 -2.36 -14.96 -24.14
C ASP A 557 -2.69 -15.98 -25.24
N GLU A 558 -3.15 -17.18 -24.86
CA GLU A 558 -3.61 -18.21 -25.79
C GLU A 558 -4.80 -17.73 -26.64
N ALA A 559 -5.72 -16.96 -26.06
CA ALA A 559 -6.85 -16.40 -26.80
C ALA A 559 -6.41 -15.33 -27.83
N ILE A 560 -5.43 -14.49 -27.47
CA ILE A 560 -4.85 -13.49 -28.39
C ILE A 560 -4.15 -14.19 -29.56
N GLU A 561 -3.35 -15.23 -29.29
CA GLU A 561 -2.68 -16.01 -30.33
C GLU A 561 -3.65 -16.81 -31.21
N ALA A 562 -4.75 -17.32 -30.64
CA ALA A 562 -5.79 -18.00 -31.41
C ALA A 562 -6.50 -17.06 -32.41
N VAL A 563 -6.60 -15.76 -32.10
CA VAL A 563 -7.13 -14.75 -33.04
C VAL A 563 -6.13 -14.48 -34.17
N LYS A 564 -4.82 -14.54 -33.91
CA LYS A 564 -3.77 -14.37 -34.93
C LYS A 564 -3.67 -15.56 -35.90
N THR A 565 -3.79 -16.78 -35.37
CA THR A 565 -3.46 -18.02 -36.09
C THR A 565 -4.63 -18.66 -36.85
N LYS A 566 -5.88 -18.21 -36.64
CA LYS A 566 -7.05 -18.66 -37.43
C LYS A 566 -7.21 -17.94 -38.78
N ARG A 567 -6.10 -17.43 -39.34
CA ARG A 567 -6.03 -17.00 -40.74
C ARG A 567 -6.26 -18.16 -41.69
#